data_AF-B8F589-F1
#
_entry.id   AF-B8F589-F1
#
_cell.length_a   1.000
_cell.length_b   1.000
_cell.length_c   1.000
_cell.angle_alpha   90.00
_cell.angle_beta   90.00
_cell.angle_gamma   90.00
#
_symmetry.space_group_name_H-M   'P 1'
#
loop_
_entity.id
_entity.type
_entity.pdbx_description
1 polymer ?
#
loop_
_entity_poly.entity_id
_entity_poly.type
_entity_poly.pdbx_seq_one_letter_code
_entity_poly.pdbx_strand_id
1 'polypeptide(L)' 'MELADLLKLQIHEAIVQLQQAEKALHKQEMTHASIYVENAKGILVKLGGKIR' A
#
# COMPACT_ATOMS: atom_id res chain seq x y z
N MET A 1 -14.85 10.67 -11.92
CA MET A 1 -14.42 10.19 -10.59
C MET A 1 -13.80 11.37 -9.88
N GLU A 2 -14.27 11.71 -8.69
CA GLU A 2 -13.74 12.86 -7.95
C GLU A 2 -12.34 12.55 -7.39
N LEU A 3 -11.53 13.58 -7.15
CA LEU A 3 -10.19 13.41 -6.55
C LEU A 3 -10.26 12.66 -5.22
N ALA A 4 -11.29 12.94 -4.40
CA ALA A 4 -11.50 12.27 -3.12
C ALA A 4 -11.68 10.75 -3.28
N ASP A 5 -12.40 10.30 -4.32
CA ASP A 5 -12.59 8.87 -4.58
C ASP A 5 -11.31 8.20 -5.05
N LEU A 6 -10.51 8.88 -5.87
CA LEU A 6 -9.19 8.40 -6.28
C LEU A 6 -8.27 8.24 -5.07
N LEU A 7 -8.27 9.21 -4.15
CA LEU A 7 -7.47 9.14 -2.93
C LEU A 7 -7.92 8.00 -2.02
N LYS A 8 -9.23 7.79 -1.84
CA LYS A 8 -9.77 6.64 -1.10
C LYS A 8 -9.34 5.31 -1.71
N LEU A 9 -9.40 5.19 -3.04
CA LEU A 9 -8.97 3.98 -3.75
C LEU A 9 -7.49 3.70 -3.52
N GLN A 10 -6.63 4.71 -3.65
CA GLN A 10 -5.18 4.56 -3.42
C GLN A 10 -4.86 4.21 -1.96
N ILE A 11 -5.59 4.78 -0.98
CA ILE A 11 -5.46 4.37 0.43
C ILE A 11 -5.83 2.90 0.60
N HIS A 12 -6.93 2.46 -0.02
CA HIS A 12 -7.37 1.07 0.05
C HIS A 12 -6.33 0.12 -0.56
N GLU A 13 -5.75 0.46 -1.72
CA GLU A 13 -4.68 -0.33 -2.33
C GLU A 13 -3.46 -0.47 -1.42
N ALA A 14 -3.05 0.62 -0.75
CA ALA A 14 -1.94 0.58 0.20
C ALA A 14 -2.24 -0.33 1.40
N ILE A 15 -3.48 -0.28 1.93
CA ILE A 15 -3.93 -1.18 3.02
C ILE A 15 -3.88 -2.64 2.57
N VAL A 16 -4.36 -2.96 1.37
CA VAL A 16 -4.31 -4.33 0.84
C VAL A 16 -2.88 -4.84 0.73
N GLN A 17 -1.93 -4.01 0.26
CA GLN A 17 -0.52 -4.38 0.24
C GLN A 17 0.00 -4.68 1.65
N LEU A 18 -0.32 -3.84 2.64
CA LEU A 18 0.08 -4.09 4.04
C LEU A 18 -0.51 -5.38 4.63
N GLN A 19 -1.76 -5.70 4.31
CA GLN A 19 -2.38 -6.97 4.71
C GLN A 19 -1.67 -8.18 4.09
N GLN A 20 -1.24 -8.09 2.82
CA GLN A 20 -0.44 -9.15 2.20
C GLN A 20 0.95 -9.26 2.83
N ALA A 21 1.56 -8.13 3.22
CA ALA A 21 2.82 -8.13 3.95
C ALA A 21 2.68 -8.85 5.30
N GLU A 22 1.65 -8.55 6.08
CA GLU A 22 1.35 -9.21 7.35
C GLU A 22 1.15 -10.73 7.16
N LYS A 23 0.38 -11.13 6.14
CA LYS A 23 0.19 -12.54 5.79
C LYS A 23 1.50 -13.24 5.40
N ALA A 24 2.37 -12.57 4.65
CA ALA A 24 3.68 -13.10 4.29
C ALA A 24 4.60 -13.24 5.52
N LEU A 25 4.57 -12.27 6.43
CA LEU A 25 5.31 -12.33 7.70
C LEU A 25 4.87 -13.51 8.57
N HIS A 26 3.55 -13.77 8.67
CA HIS A 26 3.03 -14.95 9.37
C HIS A 26 3.56 -16.28 8.81
N LYS A 27 3.89 -16.30 7.52
CA LYS A 27 4.47 -17.46 6.83
C LYS A 27 6.01 -17.45 6.80
N GLN A 28 6.65 -16.48 7.44
CA GLN A 28 8.11 -16.24 7.40
C GLN A 28 8.65 -15.97 5.97
N GLU A 29 7.80 -15.52 5.05
CA GLU A 29 8.16 -15.21 3.66
C GLU A 29 8.70 -13.76 3.56
N MET A 30 9.90 -13.53 4.11
CA MET A 30 10.48 -12.18 4.26
C MET A 30 10.61 -11.41 2.94
N THR A 31 11.00 -12.08 1.86
CA THR A 31 11.11 -11.46 0.53
C THR A 31 9.76 -10.94 0.05
N HIS A 32 8.68 -11.71 0.19
CA HIS A 32 7.33 -11.28 -0.20
C HIS A 32 6.84 -10.14 0.70
N ALA A 33 7.06 -10.26 2.01
CA ALA A 33 6.71 -9.20 2.95
C ALA A 33 7.38 -7.87 2.56
N SER A 34 8.68 -7.89 2.24
CA SER A 34 9.40 -6.69 1.81
C SER A 34 8.85 -6.10 0.52
N ILE A 35 8.48 -6.92 -0.47
CA ILE A 35 7.89 -6.45 -1.72
C ILE A 35 6.56 -5.74 -1.47
N TYR A 36 5.69 -6.34 -0.66
CA TYR A 36 4.40 -5.76 -0.33
C TYR A 36 4.52 -4.43 0.45
N VAL A 37 5.46 -4.33 1.39
CA VAL A 37 5.74 -3.08 2.12
C VAL A 37 6.24 -1.99 1.17
N GLU A 38 7.18 -2.28 0.26
CA GLU A 38 7.68 -1.28 -0.68
C GLU A 38 6.60 -0.83 -1.68
N ASN A 39 5.70 -1.73 -2.09
CA ASN A 39 4.54 -1.35 -2.90
C ASN A 39 3.61 -0.37 -2.16
N ALA A 40 3.27 -0.67 -0.90
CA ALA A 40 2.45 0.21 -0.06
C ALA A 40 3.07 1.60 0.10
N LYS A 41 4.38 1.65 0.38
CA LYS A 41 5.16 2.89 0.47
C LYS A 41 5.12 3.69 -0.83
N GLY A 42 5.31 3.03 -1.98
CA GLY A 42 5.23 3.67 -3.29
C GLY A 42 3.87 4.32 -3.57
N ILE A 43 2.78 3.69 -3.12
CA ILE A 43 1.42 4.25 -3.22
C ILE A 43 1.28 5.48 -2.31
N LEU A 44 1.71 5.37 -1.05
CA LEU A 44 1.57 6.45 -0.06
C LEU A 44 2.39 7.69 -0.42
N VAL A 45 3.60 7.53 -0.97
CA VAL A 45 4.41 8.66 -1.46
C VAL A 45 3.69 9.42 -2.57
N LYS A 46 3.12 8.70 -3.54
CA LYS A 46 2.33 9.31 -4.61
C LYS A 46 1.08 10.01 -4.07
N LEU A 47 0.43 9.44 -3.07
CA LEU A 47 -0.74 10.03 -2.44
C LEU A 47 -0.40 11.33 -1.70
N GLY A 48 0.67 11.32 -0.88
CA GLY A 48 1.15 12.51 -0.19
C GLY A 48 1.50 13.65 -1.14
N GLY A 49 2.07 13.34 -2.31
CA GLY A 49 2.35 14.34 -3.36
C GLY A 49 1.10 14.93 -4.03
N LYS A 50 -0.03 14.22 -4.06
CA LYS A 50 -1.29 14.70 -4.65
C LYS A 50 -2.14 15.57 -3.72
N ILE A 51 -1.93 15.44 -2.41
CA ILE A 51 -2.67 16.19 -1.38
C ILE A 51 -1.94 17.49 -1.00
N ARG A 52 -0.67 17.62 -1.40
CA ARG A 52 0.18 18.76 -1.04
C ARG A 52 -0.07 20.00 -1.89
#